data_AF-F0F0S8-F1
#
_entry.id   AF-F0F0S8-F1
#
_cell.length_a   1.000
_cell.length_b   1.000
_cell.length_c   1.000
_cell.angle_alpha   90.00
_cell.angle_beta   90.00
_cell.angle_gamma   90.00
#
_symmetry.space_group_name_H-M   'P 1'
#
loop_
_entity.id
_entity.type
_entity.pdbx_description
1 polymer ?
#
loop_
_entity_poly.entity_id
_entity_poly.type
_entity_poly.pdbx_seq_one_letter_code
_entity_poly.pdbx_strand_id
1 'polypeptide(L)'
;MADMSVVALGAVVGYVVVSYIQKTKAQSNADKIAALLLGNPEVAAWLEQNLMGNNVADIKAIRLQFGLGLLEAKALLDKYRAQ
;
A
#
# COMPACT_ATOMS: atom_id res chain seq x y z
N MET A 1 -10.92 -44.59 9.91
CA MET A 1 -11.26 -43.17 10.17
C MET A 1 -10.02 -42.35 9.88
N ALA A 2 -9.76 -42.08 8.60
CA ALA A 2 -8.54 -41.40 8.19
C ALA A 2 -8.86 -39.92 7.95
N ASP A 3 -8.05 -39.08 8.60
CA ASP A 3 -7.49 -37.88 7.97
C ASP A 3 -8.45 -36.71 7.69
N MET A 4 -8.99 -36.11 8.76
CA MET A 4 -9.60 -34.77 8.71
C MET A 4 -8.62 -33.65 9.10
N SER A 5 -7.37 -33.98 9.45
CA SER A 5 -6.42 -33.00 10.01
C SER A 5 -5.41 -32.45 9.00
N VAL A 6 -5.02 -33.21 7.96
CA VAL A 6 -4.01 -32.71 7.00
C VAL A 6 -4.62 -31.73 5.99
N VAL A 7 -5.89 -31.94 5.59
CA VAL A 7 -6.61 -31.05 4.66
C VAL A 7 -6.85 -29.65 5.27
N ALA A 8 -7.15 -29.59 6.57
CA ALA A 8 -7.39 -28.32 7.27
C ALA A 8 -6.10 -27.48 7.40
N LEU A 9 -4.95 -28.11 7.69
CA LEU A 9 -3.66 -27.43 7.74
C LEU A 9 -3.22 -26.93 6.36
N GLY A 10 -3.42 -27.73 5.31
CA GLY A 10 -3.14 -27.33 3.93
C GLY A 10 -3.97 -26.12 3.48
N ALA A 11 -5.24 -26.04 3.89
CA ALA A 11 -6.11 -24.90 3.59
C ALA A 11 -5.70 -23.61 4.32
N VAL A 12 -5.28 -23.70 5.59
CA VAL A 12 -4.80 -22.54 6.36
C VAL A 12 -3.47 -22.02 5.79
N VAL A 13 -2.52 -22.89 5.50
CA VAL A 13 -1.24 -22.50 4.86
C VAL A 13 -1.49 -21.91 3.47
N GLY A 14 -2.36 -22.54 2.67
CA GLY A 14 -2.76 -22.03 1.36
C GLY A 14 -3.43 -20.64 1.45
N TYR A 15 -4.33 -20.44 2.40
CA TYR A 15 -4.97 -19.14 2.64
C TYR A 15 -3.97 -18.08 3.06
N VAL A 16 -3.07 -18.39 4.00
CA VAL A 16 -2.02 -17.45 4.45
C VAL A 16 -1.12 -17.08 3.28
N VAL A 17 -0.61 -18.05 2.51
CA VAL A 17 0.27 -17.79 1.34
C VAL A 17 -0.46 -16.99 0.26
N VAL A 18 -1.71 -17.32 -0.07
CA VAL A 18 -2.51 -16.55 -1.04
C VAL A 18 -2.79 -15.13 -0.54
N SER A 19 -3.07 -14.95 0.76
CA SER A 19 -3.21 -13.62 1.37
C SER A 19 -1.91 -12.83 1.33
N TYR A 20 -0.74 -13.46 1.55
CA TYR A 20 0.56 -12.82 1.40
C TYR A 20 0.83 -12.42 -0.05
N ILE A 21 0.55 -13.29 -1.02
CA ILE A 21 0.75 -13.00 -2.46
C ILE A 21 -0.19 -11.89 -2.94
N GLN A 22 -1.43 -11.86 -2.47
CA GLN A 22 -2.36 -10.78 -2.80
C GLN A 22 -1.92 -9.46 -2.16
N LYS A 23 -1.44 -9.50 -0.91
CA LYS A 23 -0.92 -8.32 -0.22
C LYS A 23 0.33 -7.77 -0.90
N THR A 24 1.25 -8.63 -1.36
CA THR A 24 2.44 -8.21 -2.12
C THR A 24 2.08 -7.68 -3.50
N LYS A 25 1.10 -8.27 -4.20
CA LYS A 25 0.60 -7.70 -5.47
C LYS A 25 -0.09 -6.35 -5.29
N ALA A 26 -0.94 -6.21 -4.27
CA ALA A 26 -1.61 -4.95 -3.97
C ALA A 26 -0.61 -3.86 -3.57
N GLN A 27 0.39 -4.21 -2.77
CA GLN A 27 1.47 -3.30 -2.40
C GLN A 27 2.34 -2.95 -3.61
N SER A 28 2.66 -3.91 -4.49
CA SER A 28 3.41 -3.66 -5.73
C SER A 28 2.65 -2.73 -6.69
N ASN A 29 1.33 -2.85 -6.79
CA ASN A 29 0.51 -1.91 -7.57
C ASN A 29 0.49 -0.52 -6.94
N ALA A 30 0.30 -0.42 -5.62
CA ALA A 30 0.37 0.85 -4.90
C ALA A 30 1.73 1.54 -5.09
N ASP A 31 2.82 0.77 -5.05
CA ASP A 31 4.18 1.23 -5.32
C ASP A 31 4.38 1.80 -6.73
N LYS A 32 3.75 1.18 -7.74
CA LYS A 32 3.80 1.64 -9.14
C LYS A 32 3.01 2.93 -9.31
N ILE A 33 1.82 3.01 -8.74
CA ILE A 33 0.98 4.22 -8.77
C ILE A 33 1.68 5.37 -8.05
N ALA A 34 2.27 5.09 -6.88
CA ALA A 34 3.08 6.05 -6.14
C ALA A 34 4.27 6.58 -6.97
N ALA A 35 4.99 5.70 -7.65
CA ALA A 35 6.12 6.10 -8.50
C ALA A 35 5.68 6.95 -9.71
N LEU A 36 4.54 6.61 -10.33
CA LEU A 36 3.97 7.40 -11.43
C LEU A 36 3.56 8.79 -10.97
N LEU A 37 2.92 8.89 -9.80
CA LEU A 37 2.48 10.16 -9.22
C LEU A 37 3.68 11.03 -8.80
N LEU A 38 4.71 10.45 -8.18
CA LEU A 38 5.94 11.18 -7.85
C LEU A 38 6.74 11.63 -9.08
N GLY A 39 6.55 10.97 -10.22
CA GLY A 39 7.11 11.42 -11.49
C GLY A 39 6.49 12.74 -11.99
N ASN A 40 5.38 13.19 -11.41
CA ASN A 40 4.77 14.46 -11.74
C ASN A 40 5.22 15.57 -10.77
N PRO A 41 5.90 16.63 -11.24
CA PRO A 41 6.40 17.70 -10.38
C PRO A 41 5.30 18.44 -9.61
N GLU A 42 4.07 18.49 -10.12
CA GLU A 42 2.93 19.11 -9.42
C GLU A 42 2.54 18.33 -8.15
N VAL A 43 2.62 16.99 -8.21
CA VAL A 43 2.34 16.13 -7.06
C VAL A 43 3.41 16.32 -6.00
N ALA A 44 4.69 16.35 -6.40
CA ALA A 44 5.80 16.58 -5.48
C ALA A 44 5.71 17.95 -4.79
N ALA A 45 5.39 19.01 -5.54
CA ALA A 45 5.19 20.35 -4.99
C ALA A 45 3.99 20.40 -4.03
N TRP A 46 2.90 19.69 -4.33
CA TRP A 46 1.77 19.59 -3.42
C TRP A 46 2.15 18.87 -2.13
N LEU A 47 2.87 17.74 -2.22
CA LEU A 47 3.34 16.98 -1.06
C LEU A 47 4.23 17.84 -0.17
N GLU A 48 5.20 18.57 -0.74
CA GLU A 48 6.09 19.45 0.03
C GLU A 48 5.35 20.55 0.79
N GLN A 49 4.30 21.11 0.18
CA GLN A 49 3.52 22.20 0.79
C GLN A 49 2.48 21.73 1.82
N ASN A 50 1.97 20.50 1.67
CA ASN A 50 0.82 20.03 2.45
C ASN A 50 1.17 18.98 3.51
N LEU A 51 2.33 18.33 3.39
CA LEU A 51 2.77 17.35 4.38
C LEU A 51 3.33 18.05 5.61
N MET A 52 2.78 17.71 6.77
CA MET A 52 3.15 18.31 8.06
C MET A 52 4.09 17.41 8.88
N GLY A 53 4.52 16.28 8.30
CA GLY A 53 5.36 15.28 8.95
C GLY A 53 4.58 14.29 9.82
N ASN A 54 3.29 14.53 10.06
CA ASN A 54 2.42 13.61 10.79
C ASN A 54 1.85 12.53 9.86
N ASN A 55 2.37 11.32 9.98
CA ASN A 55 2.09 10.19 9.09
C ASN A 55 0.58 9.93 8.84
N VAL A 56 -0.26 9.98 9.87
CA VAL A 56 -1.71 9.71 9.71
C VAL A 56 -2.43 10.86 9.02
N ALA A 57 -2.12 12.11 9.39
CA ALA A 57 -2.71 13.28 8.78
C ALA A 57 -2.28 13.44 7.32
N ASP A 58 -1.00 13.22 7.06
CA ASP A 58 -0.37 13.22 5.74
C ASP A 58 -1.04 12.21 4.80
N ILE A 59 -1.17 10.94 5.24
CA ILE A 59 -1.88 9.91 4.47
C ILE A 59 -3.33 10.33 4.20
N LYS A 60 -4.02 10.89 5.20
CA LYS A 60 -5.42 11.32 5.02
C LYS A 60 -5.53 12.46 4.01
N ALA A 61 -4.61 13.42 4.04
CA ALA A 61 -4.57 14.52 3.09
C ALA A 61 -4.31 14.02 1.66
N ILE A 62 -3.33 13.13 1.48
CA ILE A 62 -3.04 12.49 0.19
C ILE A 62 -4.25 11.74 -0.36
N ARG A 63 -4.93 10.94 0.48
CA ARG A 63 -6.14 10.21 0.07
C ARG A 63 -7.25 11.14 -0.38
N LEU A 64 -7.44 12.26 0.31
CA LEU A 64 -8.47 13.24 -0.01
C LEU A 64 -8.15 13.98 -1.32
N GLN A 65 -6.88 14.36 -1.51
CA GLN A 65 -6.44 15.14 -2.67
C GLN A 65 -6.43 14.32 -3.95
N PHE A 66 -5.87 13.10 -3.90
CA PHE A 66 -5.62 12.28 -5.08
C PHE A 66 -6.64 11.13 -5.26
N GLY A 67 -7.63 11.02 -4.36
CA GLY A 67 -8.63 9.95 -4.42
C GLY A 67 -8.06 8.55 -4.19
N LEU A 68 -6.90 8.44 -3.54
CA LEU A 68 -6.15 7.20 -3.39
C LEU A 68 -6.70 6.29 -2.28
N GLY A 69 -6.53 4.98 -2.48
CA GLY A 69 -6.67 3.98 -1.43
C GLY A 69 -5.62 4.17 -0.33
N LEU A 70 -5.87 3.54 0.84
CA LEU A 70 -4.97 3.66 1.99
C LEU A 70 -3.54 3.18 1.68
N LEU A 71 -3.42 2.06 0.97
CA LEU A 71 -2.13 1.47 0.61
C LEU A 71 -1.37 2.34 -0.40
N GLU A 72 -2.08 2.93 -1.36
CA GLU A 72 -1.51 3.82 -2.37
C GLU A 72 -1.01 5.12 -1.76
N ALA A 73 -1.82 5.76 -0.91
CA ALA A 73 -1.43 6.98 -0.21
C ALA A 73 -0.26 6.73 0.75
N LYS A 74 -0.25 5.58 1.45
CA LYS A 74 0.89 5.19 2.27
C LYS A 74 2.13 5.00 1.38
N ALA A 75 2.03 4.27 0.28
CA ALA A 75 3.15 4.02 -0.62
C ALA A 75 3.71 5.33 -1.22
N LEU A 76 2.84 6.29 -1.55
CA LEU A 76 3.23 7.61 -2.02
C LEU A 76 4.04 8.38 -0.97
N LEU A 77 3.54 8.43 0.26
CA LEU A 77 4.22 9.10 1.36
C LEU A 77 5.55 8.42 1.72
N ASP A 78 5.57 7.10 1.74
CA ASP A 78 6.76 6.28 2.03
C ASP A 78 7.85 6.55 0.99
N LYS A 79 7.49 6.56 -0.30
CA LYS A 79 8.43 6.90 -1.37
C LYS A 79 8.90 8.33 -1.32
N TYR A 80 8.02 9.30 -1.12
CA TYR A 80 8.40 10.71 -1.00
C TYR A 80 9.40 10.94 0.14
N ARG A 81 9.22 10.26 1.28
CA ARG A 81 10.14 10.34 2.43
C ARG A 81 11.43 9.53 2.26
N ALA A 82 11.46 8.60 1.31
CA ALA A 82 12.62 7.78 1.00
C ALA A 82 13.50 8.37 -0.11
N GLN A 83 13.06 9.47 -0.76
CA GLN A 83 13.88 10.31 -1.64
C GLN A 83 14.87 11.14 -0.81
#